data_AF-A0A402CMB2-F1
#
_entry.id   AF-A0A402CMB2-F1
#
_cell.length_a   1.000
_cell.length_b   1.000
_cell.length_c   1.000
_cell.angle_alpha   90.00
_cell.angle_beta   90.00
_cell.angle_gamma   90.00
#
_symmetry.space_group_name_H-M   'P 1'
#
loop_
_entity.id
_entity.type
_entity.pdbx_description
1 polymer ?
#
loop_
_entity_poly.entity_id
_entity_poly.type
_entity_poly.pdbx_seq_one_letter_code
_entity_poly.pdbx_strand_id
1 'polypeptide(L)'
;MTRNAAIGDLALATGLRLGEFTHLLPWEIPALPPARTAIPIPFPVPAGITKGRKFRTTWISYDALAGLHDYLQLDRAAVTVESSWRPPRRWGEPMHVSEPDARGGRINGIRRSWESLTPPERRRLVAPEGGSCLLAVKADGGPFTAWATVFERTADRIRARFEPRFPHVHPHRLRHCFSMQTLEYLVTGYYRQAAKLVRHTDADAALIFYLTKADPLLVLRDLLGHSTVLTTEKYLKRLDTTRIYRQAYETEGAAAGLIDATAAQWEADAEFDHDTDGDL
;
A
#
# COMPACT_ATOMS: atom_id res chain seq x y z
N MET A 1 -14.47 -8.49 -6.24
CA MET A 1 -13.59 -7.48 -6.87
C MET A 1 -12.71 -8.19 -7.90
N THR A 2 -12.46 -7.61 -9.09
CA THR A 2 -11.68 -8.33 -10.13
C THR A 2 -10.19 -8.40 -9.82
N ARG A 3 -9.50 -9.43 -10.32
CA ARG A 3 -8.06 -9.65 -10.11
C ARG A 3 -7.20 -8.39 -10.29
N ASN A 4 -7.39 -7.68 -11.40
CA ASN A 4 -6.54 -6.53 -11.72
C ASN A 4 -6.73 -5.38 -10.73
N ALA A 5 -7.97 -5.15 -10.28
CA ALA A 5 -8.28 -4.16 -9.25
C ALA A 5 -7.68 -4.59 -7.92
N ALA A 6 -7.97 -5.81 -7.45
CA ALA A 6 -7.51 -6.31 -6.15
C ALA A 6 -5.98 -6.28 -6.01
N ILE A 7 -5.24 -6.70 -7.04
CA ILE A 7 -3.78 -6.71 -6.97
C ILE A 7 -3.19 -5.31 -7.23
N GLY A 8 -3.87 -4.47 -8.02
CA GLY A 8 -3.49 -3.05 -8.19
C GLY A 8 -3.59 -2.28 -6.88
N ASP A 9 -4.72 -2.44 -6.18
CA ASP A 9 -4.98 -1.84 -4.88
C ASP A 9 -4.03 -2.39 -3.82
N LEU A 10 -3.77 -3.71 -3.81
CA LEU A 10 -2.74 -4.30 -2.96
C LEU A 10 -1.38 -3.63 -3.18
N ALA A 11 -0.94 -3.47 -4.43
CA ALA A 11 0.34 -2.86 -4.74
C ALA A 11 0.41 -1.38 -4.31
N LEU A 12 -0.68 -0.63 -4.47
CA LEU A 12 -0.80 0.76 -4.00
C LEU A 12 -0.83 0.87 -2.47
N ALA A 13 -1.52 -0.05 -1.80
CA ALA A 13 -1.74 0.01 -0.36
C ALA A 13 -0.58 -0.54 0.47
N THR A 14 0.37 -1.28 -0.15
CA THR A 14 1.49 -1.94 0.55
C THR A 14 2.88 -1.48 0.11
N GLY A 15 2.98 -0.85 -1.06
CA GLY A 15 4.25 -0.45 -1.65
C GLY A 15 5.19 -1.60 -2.01
N LEU A 16 4.65 -2.82 -2.17
CA LEU A 16 5.44 -3.97 -2.58
C LEU A 16 6.11 -3.76 -3.94
N ARG A 17 7.31 -4.34 -4.11
CA ARG A 17 7.96 -4.38 -5.42
C ARG A 17 7.21 -5.32 -6.35
N LEU A 18 7.34 -5.10 -7.67
CA LEU A 18 6.78 -5.97 -8.69
C LEU A 18 6.99 -7.46 -8.38
N GLY A 19 8.24 -7.86 -8.14
CA GLY A 19 8.58 -9.24 -7.85
C GLY A 19 7.99 -9.77 -6.54
N GLU A 20 7.68 -8.91 -5.57
CA GLU A 20 7.13 -9.34 -4.28
C GLU A 20 5.64 -9.65 -4.44
N PHE A 21 4.81 -8.67 -4.83
CA PHE A 21 3.37 -8.93 -4.94
C PHE A 21 3.01 -9.93 -6.06
N THR A 22 3.85 -10.06 -7.09
CA THR A 22 3.66 -11.08 -8.14
C THR A 22 3.73 -12.50 -7.60
N HIS A 23 4.54 -12.73 -6.55
CA HIS A 23 4.84 -14.07 -6.04
C HIS A 23 4.27 -14.32 -4.65
N LEU A 24 3.36 -13.47 -4.17
CA LEU A 24 2.59 -13.74 -2.95
C LEU A 24 1.67 -14.96 -3.12
N LEU A 25 1.42 -15.65 -2.02
CA LEU A 25 0.47 -16.76 -1.92
C LEU A 25 -0.77 -16.32 -1.12
N PRO A 26 -1.96 -16.92 -1.35
CA PRO A 26 -3.17 -16.63 -0.58
C PRO A 26 -2.98 -16.77 0.94
N TRP A 27 -2.16 -17.74 1.37
CA TRP A 27 -1.93 -18.03 2.79
C TRP A 27 -1.02 -17.01 3.50
N GLU A 28 -0.37 -16.13 2.74
CA GLU A 28 0.48 -15.06 3.29
C GLU A 28 -0.30 -13.75 3.48
N ILE A 29 -1.57 -13.72 3.08
CA ILE A 29 -2.43 -12.56 3.24
C ILE A 29 -2.93 -12.50 4.69
N PRO A 30 -2.77 -11.36 5.40
CA PRO A 30 -3.27 -11.21 6.75
C PRO A 30 -4.77 -11.49 6.85
N ALA A 31 -5.20 -12.02 8.00
CA ALA A 31 -6.62 -12.13 8.32
C ALA A 31 -7.26 -10.73 8.31
N LEU A 32 -8.47 -10.62 7.75
CA LEU A 32 -9.24 -9.39 7.80
C LEU A 32 -9.76 -9.19 9.23
N PRO A 33 -9.51 -8.03 9.87
CA PRO A 33 -10.11 -7.73 11.16
C PRO A 33 -11.65 -7.79 11.11
N PRO A 34 -12.33 -8.18 12.19
CA PRO A 34 -13.79 -8.32 12.20
C PRO A 34 -14.52 -6.97 12.06
N ALA A 35 -13.85 -5.86 12.39
CA ALA A 35 -14.38 -4.51 12.23
C ALA A 35 -13.42 -3.65 11.41
N ARG A 36 -13.99 -2.72 10.63
CA ARG A 36 -13.22 -1.72 9.88
C ARG A 36 -12.39 -0.87 10.84
N THR A 37 -11.13 -0.66 10.51
CA THR A 37 -10.18 0.11 11.33
C THR A 37 -9.45 1.15 10.49
N ALA A 38 -9.20 2.31 11.09
CA ALA A 38 -8.34 3.34 10.51
C ALA A 38 -6.84 3.03 10.70
N ILE A 39 -6.50 2.12 11.64
CA ILE A 39 -5.12 1.73 11.90
C ILE A 39 -4.65 0.79 10.79
N PRO A 40 -3.51 1.08 10.12
CA PRO A 40 -2.96 0.20 9.11
C PRO A 40 -2.65 -1.20 9.67
N ILE A 41 -2.97 -2.23 8.90
CA ILE A 41 -2.82 -3.64 9.29
C ILE A 41 -1.41 -4.10 8.90
N PRO A 42 -0.66 -4.75 9.80
CA PRO A 42 0.64 -5.34 9.48
C PRO A 42 0.54 -6.37 8.33
N PHE A 43 1.36 -6.19 7.31
CA PHE A 43 1.45 -7.06 6.16
C PHE A 43 2.86 -7.66 6.06
N PRO A 44 3.07 -8.93 6.46
CA PRO A 44 4.35 -9.61 6.37
C PRO A 44 4.81 -9.75 4.91
N VAL A 45 6.09 -9.52 4.66
CA VAL A 45 6.72 -9.71 3.34
C VAL A 45 7.77 -10.82 3.44
N PRO A 46 7.45 -12.04 2.94
CA PRO A 46 8.31 -13.21 3.06
C PRO A 46 9.70 -13.00 2.46
N ALA A 47 10.75 -13.39 3.19
CA ALA A 47 12.13 -13.22 2.74
C ALA A 47 12.39 -13.81 1.34
N GLY A 48 11.83 -14.98 1.03
CA GLY A 48 12.05 -15.72 -0.23
C GLY A 48 11.71 -14.95 -1.51
N ILE A 49 10.85 -13.92 -1.45
CA ILE A 49 10.45 -13.09 -2.60
C ILE A 49 11.05 -11.68 -2.58
N THR A 50 11.83 -11.35 -1.55
CA THR A 50 12.49 -10.04 -1.42
C THR A 50 13.90 -10.02 -2.01
N LYS A 51 14.33 -8.84 -2.47
CA LYS A 51 15.74 -8.62 -2.83
C LYS A 51 16.62 -8.76 -1.58
N GLY A 52 17.62 -9.64 -1.65
CA GLY A 52 18.55 -9.88 -0.54
C GLY A 52 18.00 -10.78 0.57
N ARG A 53 16.84 -11.42 0.36
CA ARG A 53 16.23 -12.36 1.32
C ARG A 53 16.03 -11.77 2.72
N LYS A 54 15.60 -10.52 2.80
CA LYS A 54 15.33 -9.84 4.08
C LYS A 54 13.82 -9.80 4.31
N PHE A 55 13.38 -10.47 5.37
CA PHE A 55 12.02 -10.31 5.87
C PHE A 55 11.78 -8.85 6.28
N ARG A 56 10.56 -8.37 6.02
CA ARG A 56 10.08 -7.09 6.56
C ARG A 56 8.56 -7.13 6.69
N THR A 57 8.03 -6.20 7.47
CA THR A 57 6.60 -5.97 7.57
C THR A 57 6.28 -4.60 6.96
N THR A 58 5.35 -4.56 6.01
CA THR A 58 4.74 -3.31 5.52
C THR A 58 3.34 -3.18 6.12
N TRP A 59 2.54 -2.25 5.63
CA TRP A 59 1.14 -2.09 6.03
C TRP A 59 0.19 -2.27 4.86
N ILE A 60 -1.08 -2.47 5.18
CA ILE A 60 -2.20 -2.39 4.24
C ILE A 60 -3.39 -1.71 4.92
N SER A 61 -4.19 -0.95 4.18
CA SER A 61 -5.46 -0.44 4.70
C SER A 61 -6.49 -1.55 4.83
N TYR A 62 -7.47 -1.36 5.71
CA TYR A 62 -8.59 -2.30 5.85
C TYR A 62 -9.31 -2.54 4.52
N ASP A 63 -9.65 -1.47 3.80
CA ASP A 63 -10.46 -1.56 2.58
C ASP A 63 -9.73 -2.31 1.46
N ALA A 64 -8.42 -2.08 1.29
CA ALA A 64 -7.62 -2.81 0.32
C ALA A 64 -7.49 -4.29 0.69
N LEU A 65 -7.38 -4.60 1.99
CA LEU A 65 -7.37 -5.98 2.46
C LEU A 65 -8.73 -6.66 2.24
N ALA A 66 -9.83 -5.98 2.54
CA ALA A 66 -11.19 -6.48 2.31
C ALA A 66 -11.43 -6.81 0.83
N GLY A 67 -11.11 -5.88 -0.07
CA GLY A 67 -11.23 -6.12 -1.52
C GLY A 67 -10.36 -7.26 -2.04
N LEU A 68 -9.21 -7.50 -1.38
CA LEU A 68 -8.37 -8.66 -1.67
C LEU A 68 -8.99 -9.98 -1.19
N HIS A 69 -9.59 -10.00 0.00
CA HIS A 69 -10.35 -11.16 0.52
C HIS A 69 -11.55 -11.48 -0.38
N ASP A 70 -12.28 -10.48 -0.85
CA ASP A 70 -13.38 -10.66 -1.83
C ASP A 70 -12.89 -11.35 -3.10
N TYR A 71 -11.75 -10.89 -3.65
CA TYR A 71 -11.13 -11.53 -4.81
C TYR A 71 -10.73 -12.98 -4.52
N LEU A 72 -10.16 -13.26 -3.34
CA LEU A 72 -9.75 -14.61 -2.94
C LEU A 72 -10.94 -15.57 -2.85
N GLN A 73 -12.03 -15.13 -2.23
CA GLN A 73 -13.22 -15.96 -1.96
C GLN A 73 -14.10 -16.18 -3.18
N LEU A 74 -14.15 -15.21 -4.11
CA LEU A 74 -15.05 -15.24 -5.25
C LEU A 74 -14.29 -15.50 -6.55
N ASP A 75 -13.79 -14.44 -7.18
CA ASP A 75 -13.19 -14.46 -8.52
C ASP A 75 -12.03 -15.47 -8.64
N ARG A 76 -11.14 -15.51 -7.64
CA ARG A 76 -10.01 -16.44 -7.65
C ARG A 76 -10.48 -17.88 -7.45
N ALA A 77 -11.32 -18.12 -6.45
CA ALA A 77 -11.82 -19.46 -6.14
C ALA A 77 -12.50 -20.09 -7.36
N ALA A 78 -13.34 -19.31 -8.06
CA ALA A 78 -14.07 -19.74 -9.25
C ALA A 78 -13.18 -20.24 -10.41
N VAL A 79 -11.91 -19.80 -10.49
CA VAL A 79 -10.99 -20.21 -11.56
C VAL A 79 -9.90 -21.18 -11.11
N THR A 80 -9.71 -21.38 -9.80
CA THR A 80 -8.68 -22.30 -9.28
C THR A 80 -9.23 -23.63 -8.82
N VAL A 81 -10.44 -23.66 -8.26
CA VAL A 81 -11.09 -24.91 -7.86
C VAL A 81 -11.27 -25.79 -9.09
N GLU A 82 -10.81 -27.04 -8.99
CA GLU A 82 -10.83 -28.04 -10.07
C GLU A 82 -10.03 -27.65 -11.34
N SER A 83 -9.22 -26.59 -11.27
CA SER A 83 -8.36 -26.21 -12.39
C SER A 83 -7.34 -27.29 -12.69
N SER A 84 -7.32 -27.73 -13.95
CA SER A 84 -6.37 -28.70 -14.49
C SER A 84 -4.99 -28.11 -14.80
N TRP A 85 -4.75 -26.84 -14.44
CA TRP A 85 -3.48 -26.18 -14.71
C TRP A 85 -2.31 -26.97 -14.10
N ARG A 86 -1.23 -27.06 -14.89
CA ARG A 86 0.05 -27.63 -14.51
C ARG A 86 1.18 -26.70 -14.96
N PRO A 87 2.26 -26.55 -14.18
CA PRO A 87 3.39 -25.77 -14.61
C PRO A 87 4.06 -26.42 -15.83
N PRO A 88 4.48 -25.61 -16.83
CA PRO A 88 5.21 -26.14 -17.98
C PRO A 88 6.51 -26.84 -17.55
N ARG A 89 6.86 -27.97 -18.19
CA ARG A 89 8.09 -28.74 -17.91
C ARG A 89 9.36 -27.89 -17.90
N ARG A 90 9.44 -26.86 -18.76
CA ARG A 90 10.57 -25.92 -18.84
C ARG A 90 10.80 -25.10 -17.55
N TRP A 91 9.82 -25.00 -16.67
CA TRP A 91 10.00 -24.36 -15.37
C TRP A 91 10.62 -25.31 -14.35
N GLY A 92 10.57 -26.62 -14.62
CA GLY A 92 10.96 -27.72 -13.73
C GLY A 92 9.75 -28.45 -13.16
N GLU A 93 10.01 -29.43 -12.30
CA GLU A 93 8.97 -30.31 -11.73
C GLU A 93 7.88 -29.52 -10.98
N PRO A 94 6.60 -29.94 -11.09
CA PRO A 94 5.50 -29.41 -10.29
C PRO A 94 5.75 -29.59 -8.78
N MET A 95 5.36 -28.58 -8.01
CA MET A 95 5.47 -28.57 -6.56
C MET A 95 4.05 -28.62 -5.98
N HIS A 96 3.54 -29.82 -5.71
CA HIS A 96 2.19 -30.02 -5.19
C HIS A 96 2.13 -29.67 -3.72
N VAL A 97 1.23 -28.75 -3.37
CA VAL A 97 1.01 -28.32 -2.00
C VAL A 97 -0.08 -29.16 -1.36
N SER A 98 0.15 -29.61 -0.13
CA SER A 98 -0.86 -30.14 0.79
C SER A 98 -0.69 -29.50 2.17
N GLU A 99 -1.75 -29.54 2.99
CA GLU A 99 -1.76 -28.98 4.35
C GLU A 99 -1.19 -27.54 4.46
N PRO A 100 -1.65 -26.58 3.63
CA PRO A 100 -1.16 -25.21 3.72
C PRO A 100 -1.68 -24.52 4.98
N ASP A 101 -0.83 -23.71 5.62
CA ASP A 101 -1.18 -22.77 6.68
C ASP A 101 -0.49 -21.42 6.43
N ALA A 102 -0.60 -20.49 7.39
CA ALA A 102 -0.04 -19.15 7.28
C ALA A 102 1.49 -19.09 7.13
N ARG A 103 2.23 -20.14 7.54
CA ARG A 103 3.70 -20.16 7.56
C ARG A 103 4.32 -21.06 6.49
N GLY A 104 3.59 -22.09 6.06
CA GLY A 104 4.13 -23.12 5.17
C GLY A 104 3.11 -24.16 4.75
N GLY A 105 3.58 -25.14 3.99
CA GLY A 105 2.81 -26.29 3.54
C GLY A 105 3.69 -27.51 3.39
N ARG A 106 3.09 -28.67 3.17
CA ARG A 106 3.80 -29.82 2.63
C ARG A 106 3.91 -29.66 1.12
N ILE A 107 5.11 -29.74 0.61
CA ILE A 107 5.40 -29.68 -0.82
C ILE A 107 5.94 -31.02 -1.23
N ASN A 108 5.19 -31.75 -2.06
CA ASN A 108 5.49 -33.14 -2.42
C ASN A 108 5.79 -34.00 -1.16
N GLY A 109 4.99 -33.82 -0.10
CA GLY A 109 5.10 -34.52 1.19
C GLY A 109 6.05 -33.88 2.21
N ILE A 110 6.95 -32.98 1.80
CA ILE A 110 7.98 -32.38 2.67
C ILE A 110 7.51 -31.02 3.19
N ARG A 111 7.52 -30.84 4.52
CA ARG A 111 7.16 -29.54 5.13
C ARG A 111 8.20 -28.48 4.75
N ARG A 112 7.76 -27.38 4.14
CA ARG A 112 8.60 -26.22 3.80
C ARG A 112 7.88 -24.93 4.21
N SER A 113 8.65 -23.96 4.69
CA SER A 113 8.13 -22.61 4.93
C SER A 113 7.96 -21.86 3.61
N TRP A 114 6.95 -20.99 3.53
CA TRP A 114 6.77 -20.11 2.37
C TRP A 114 7.98 -19.20 2.17
N GLU A 115 8.59 -18.73 3.25
CA GLU A 115 9.78 -17.88 3.22
C GLU A 115 11.00 -18.55 2.58
N SER A 116 11.09 -19.88 2.60
CA SER A 116 12.18 -20.64 1.97
C SER A 116 12.06 -20.73 0.45
N LEU A 117 10.88 -20.42 -0.11
CA LEU A 117 10.57 -20.61 -1.53
C LEU A 117 10.98 -19.39 -2.35
N THR A 118 11.78 -19.64 -3.37
CA THR A 118 12.18 -18.64 -4.37
C THR A 118 11.06 -18.36 -5.37
N PRO A 119 11.09 -17.21 -6.08
CA PRO A 119 10.09 -16.91 -7.11
C PRO A 119 9.93 -18.00 -8.19
N PRO A 120 11.01 -18.62 -8.72
CA PRO A 120 10.88 -19.74 -9.66
C PRO A 120 10.23 -21.00 -9.07
N GLU A 121 10.43 -21.31 -7.79
CA GLU A 121 9.73 -22.40 -7.10
C GLU A 121 8.24 -22.05 -6.94
N ARG A 122 7.93 -20.83 -6.47
CA ARG A 122 6.55 -20.37 -6.24
C ARG A 122 5.69 -20.41 -7.51
N ARG A 123 6.27 -20.07 -8.68
CA ARG A 123 5.58 -20.16 -9.98
C ARG A 123 5.13 -21.57 -10.38
N ARG A 124 5.67 -22.61 -9.73
CA ARG A 124 5.37 -24.01 -10.00
C ARG A 124 4.54 -24.69 -8.91
N LEU A 125 4.16 -23.94 -7.89
CA LEU A 125 3.29 -24.46 -6.85
C LEU A 125 1.89 -24.72 -7.42
N VAL A 126 1.39 -25.93 -7.18
CA VAL A 126 0.04 -26.37 -7.53
C VAL A 126 -0.76 -26.52 -6.25
N ALA A 127 -1.92 -25.86 -6.18
CA ALA A 127 -2.72 -25.84 -4.95
C ALA A 127 -3.46 -27.17 -4.75
N PRO A 128 -3.87 -27.49 -3.50
CA PRO A 128 -4.55 -28.76 -3.20
C PRO A 128 -5.80 -28.97 -4.06
N GLU A 129 -6.59 -27.91 -4.24
CA GLU A 129 -7.85 -27.92 -5.02
C GLU A 129 -7.64 -27.70 -6.53
N GLY A 130 -6.40 -27.60 -7.00
CA GLY A 130 -6.07 -27.25 -8.39
C GLY A 130 -5.64 -25.81 -8.59
N GLY A 131 -5.15 -25.52 -9.79
CA GLY A 131 -4.63 -24.20 -10.15
C GLY A 131 -3.29 -23.85 -9.47
N SER A 132 -2.81 -22.65 -9.76
CA SER A 132 -1.58 -22.11 -9.19
C SER A 132 -1.77 -21.67 -7.74
N CYS A 133 -0.73 -21.81 -6.92
CA CYS A 133 -0.74 -21.21 -5.58
C CYS A 133 -0.43 -19.70 -5.58
N LEU A 134 -0.05 -19.09 -6.71
CA LEU A 134 0.14 -17.64 -6.73
C LEU A 134 -1.19 -16.93 -6.45
N LEU A 135 -1.10 -15.79 -5.77
CA LEU A 135 -2.26 -14.96 -5.43
C LEU A 135 -3.03 -14.54 -6.69
N ALA A 136 -2.29 -14.12 -7.71
CA ALA A 136 -2.84 -13.71 -8.98
C ALA A 136 -2.86 -14.83 -10.01
N VAL A 137 -4.05 -15.14 -10.53
CA VAL A 137 -4.25 -16.23 -11.49
C VAL A 137 -4.90 -15.73 -12.78
N LYS A 138 -4.74 -16.49 -13.85
CA LYS A 138 -5.42 -16.35 -15.13
C LYS A 138 -6.76 -17.10 -15.08
N ALA A 139 -7.57 -16.93 -16.13
CA ALA A 139 -8.85 -17.64 -16.27
C ALA A 139 -8.70 -19.17 -16.33
N ASP A 140 -7.53 -19.68 -16.73
CA ASP A 140 -7.21 -21.12 -16.73
C ASP A 140 -6.70 -21.64 -15.37
N GLY A 141 -6.68 -20.79 -14.33
CA GLY A 141 -6.12 -21.10 -13.01
C GLY A 141 -4.59 -21.05 -12.94
N GLY A 142 -3.90 -20.76 -14.06
CA GLY A 142 -2.45 -20.60 -14.08
C GLY A 142 -1.97 -19.25 -13.49
N PRO A 143 -0.68 -19.10 -13.16
CA PRO A 143 -0.17 -17.87 -12.54
C PRO A 143 -0.24 -16.67 -13.50
N PHE A 144 -0.52 -15.50 -12.96
CA PHE A 144 -0.45 -14.22 -13.68
C PHE A 144 0.71 -13.36 -13.20
N THR A 145 1.62 -12.99 -14.12
CA THR A 145 2.84 -12.23 -13.77
C THR A 145 3.05 -10.97 -14.61
N ALA A 146 2.22 -10.70 -15.62
CA ALA A 146 2.40 -9.61 -16.59
C ALA A 146 1.88 -8.25 -16.10
N TRP A 147 2.21 -7.89 -14.86
CA TRP A 147 1.66 -6.71 -14.19
C TRP A 147 2.10 -5.37 -14.79
N ALA A 148 3.33 -5.27 -15.28
CA ALA A 148 3.81 -4.05 -15.94
C ALA A 148 2.88 -3.65 -17.10
N THR A 149 2.52 -4.62 -17.95
CA THR A 149 1.60 -4.43 -19.07
C THR A 149 0.19 -4.07 -18.63
N VAL A 150 -0.30 -4.62 -17.50
CA VAL A 150 -1.62 -4.26 -16.96
C VAL A 150 -1.66 -2.80 -16.55
N PHE A 151 -0.64 -2.31 -15.84
CA PHE A 151 -0.59 -0.92 -15.39
C PHE A 151 -0.38 0.05 -16.56
N GLU A 152 0.49 -0.29 -17.50
CA GLU A 152 0.71 0.50 -18.71
C GLU A 152 -0.59 0.67 -19.51
N ARG A 153 -1.25 -0.43 -19.87
CA ARG A 153 -2.53 -0.41 -20.61
C ARG A 153 -3.65 0.30 -19.85
N THR A 154 -3.65 0.19 -18.52
CA THR A 154 -4.62 0.92 -17.69
C THR A 154 -4.35 2.42 -17.73
N ALA A 155 -3.10 2.84 -17.65
CA ALA A 155 -2.72 4.25 -17.76
C ALA A 155 -3.01 4.81 -19.16
N ASP A 156 -2.76 4.04 -20.23
CA ASP A 156 -3.14 4.42 -21.60
C ASP A 156 -4.64 4.63 -21.73
N ARG A 157 -5.44 3.71 -21.17
CA ARG A 157 -6.90 3.83 -21.18
C ARG A 157 -7.38 5.05 -20.40
N ILE A 158 -6.72 5.41 -19.29
CA ILE A 158 -7.05 6.63 -18.54
C ILE A 158 -6.72 7.87 -19.36
N ARG A 159 -5.53 7.92 -19.99
CA ARG A 159 -5.13 9.01 -20.89
C ARG A 159 -6.12 9.22 -22.03
N ALA A 160 -6.53 8.13 -22.65
CA ALA A 160 -7.41 8.19 -23.81
C ALA A 160 -8.85 8.61 -23.47
N ARG A 161 -9.32 8.40 -22.23
CA ARG A 161 -10.75 8.55 -21.89
C ARG A 161 -11.06 9.64 -20.87
N PHE A 162 -10.13 10.00 -20.00
CA PHE A 162 -10.42 10.83 -18.82
C PHE A 162 -9.43 11.97 -18.65
N GLU A 163 -8.13 11.70 -18.66
CA GLU A 163 -7.10 12.71 -18.35
C GLU A 163 -5.89 12.52 -19.27
N PRO A 164 -5.80 13.24 -20.40
CA PRO A 164 -4.71 13.10 -21.37
C PRO A 164 -3.31 13.27 -20.79
N ARG A 165 -3.15 14.01 -19.69
CA ARG A 165 -1.87 14.25 -18.99
C ARG A 165 -1.55 13.17 -17.96
N PHE A 166 -2.40 12.15 -17.80
CA PHE A 166 -2.21 11.11 -16.80
C PHE A 166 -0.86 10.39 -17.02
N PRO A 167 -0.03 10.24 -15.99
CA PRO A 167 1.35 9.81 -16.16
C PRO A 167 1.45 8.35 -16.61
N HIS A 168 2.57 7.99 -17.22
CA HIS A 168 2.91 6.58 -17.43
C HIS A 168 3.06 5.86 -16.08
N VAL A 169 2.29 4.77 -15.91
CA VAL A 169 2.33 3.96 -14.70
C VAL A 169 3.14 2.70 -14.96
N HIS A 170 4.13 2.50 -14.10
CA HIS A 170 4.98 1.32 -14.02
C HIS A 170 4.97 0.87 -12.55
N PRO A 171 5.27 -0.41 -12.24
CA PRO A 171 5.17 -0.93 -10.88
C PRO A 171 5.93 -0.11 -9.81
N HIS A 172 7.03 0.56 -10.19
CA HIS A 172 7.77 1.44 -9.30
C HIS A 172 6.98 2.71 -8.91
N ARG A 173 6.11 3.23 -9.79
CA ARG A 173 5.26 4.39 -9.49
C ARG A 173 4.20 4.06 -8.43
N LEU A 174 3.65 2.85 -8.42
CA LEU A 174 2.70 2.44 -7.38
C LEU A 174 3.35 2.45 -5.99
N ARG A 175 4.57 1.92 -5.90
CA ARG A 175 5.38 2.00 -4.69
C ARG A 175 5.71 3.44 -4.29
N HIS A 176 5.95 4.32 -5.25
CA HIS A 176 6.14 5.74 -4.98
C HIS A 176 4.86 6.37 -4.38
N CYS A 177 3.69 6.08 -4.94
CA CYS A 177 2.40 6.52 -4.42
C CYS A 177 2.17 6.05 -2.99
N PHE A 178 2.36 4.75 -2.71
CA PHE A 178 2.31 4.21 -1.34
C PHE A 178 3.20 5.00 -0.38
N SER A 179 4.44 5.26 -0.80
CA SER A 179 5.42 5.94 0.05
C SER A 179 5.00 7.37 0.38
N MET A 180 4.50 8.11 -0.62
CA MET A 180 4.02 9.48 -0.42
C MET A 180 2.79 9.52 0.49
N GLN A 181 1.80 8.66 0.23
CA GLN A 181 0.57 8.57 1.03
C GLN A 181 0.87 8.15 2.48
N THR A 182 1.76 7.18 2.66
CA THR A 182 2.17 6.71 3.99
C THR A 182 2.95 7.80 4.72
N LEU A 183 3.85 8.52 4.04
CA LEU A 183 4.59 9.62 4.65
C LEU A 183 3.65 10.75 5.08
N GLU A 184 2.69 11.13 4.22
CA GLU A 184 1.65 12.11 4.56
C GLU A 184 0.82 11.66 5.77
N TYR A 185 0.39 10.40 5.82
CA TYR A 185 -0.31 9.83 6.96
C TYR A 185 0.52 9.91 8.26
N LEU A 186 1.78 9.46 8.22
CA LEU A 186 2.67 9.47 9.37
C LEU A 186 2.98 10.89 9.86
N VAL A 187 3.28 11.80 8.93
CA VAL A 187 3.57 13.20 9.23
C VAL A 187 2.33 13.89 9.80
N THR A 188 1.14 13.67 9.23
CA THR A 188 -0.12 14.21 9.75
C THR A 188 -0.40 13.71 11.17
N GLY A 189 -0.23 12.40 11.41
CA GLY A 189 -0.41 11.80 12.73
C GLY A 189 0.57 12.37 13.77
N TYR A 190 1.83 12.49 13.39
CA TYR A 190 2.88 13.12 14.21
C TYR A 190 2.53 14.58 14.53
N TYR A 191 2.05 15.35 13.54
CA TYR A 191 1.67 16.75 13.71
C TYR A 191 0.44 16.93 14.61
N ARG A 192 -0.56 16.04 14.52
CA ARG A 192 -1.69 16.02 15.46
C ARG A 192 -1.25 15.74 16.89
N GLN A 193 -0.31 14.80 17.10
CA GLN A 193 0.25 14.52 18.42
C GLN A 193 1.05 15.70 18.97
N ALA A 194 1.88 16.34 18.15
CA ALA A 194 2.63 17.53 18.55
C ALA A 194 1.71 18.70 18.92
N ALA A 195 0.66 18.97 18.13
CA ALA A 195 -0.34 20.00 18.44
C ALA A 195 -1.05 19.73 19.79
N LYS A 196 -1.28 18.45 20.13
CA LYS A 196 -1.81 18.07 21.46
C LYS A 196 -0.81 18.35 22.58
N LEU A 197 0.49 18.18 22.34
CA LEU A 197 1.54 18.44 23.33
C LEU A 197 1.78 19.94 23.56
N VAL A 198 1.66 20.78 22.51
CA VAL A 198 1.73 22.25 22.60
C VAL A 198 0.68 22.82 23.57
N ARG A 199 -0.45 22.13 23.78
CA ARG A 199 -1.42 22.52 24.82
C ARG A 199 -0.83 22.54 26.24
N HIS A 200 0.35 21.97 26.46
CA HIS A 200 0.98 21.79 27.78
C HIS A 200 2.36 22.48 27.94
N THR A 201 2.91 23.11 26.90
CA THR A 201 4.26 23.72 26.92
C THR A 201 4.35 24.93 25.98
N ASP A 202 5.39 25.77 26.14
CA ASP A 202 5.72 26.91 25.27
C ASP A 202 5.87 26.51 23.78
N ALA A 203 5.29 27.31 22.88
CA ALA A 203 5.05 26.98 21.48
C ALA A 203 6.35 26.83 20.65
N ASP A 204 7.40 27.57 21.00
CA ASP A 204 8.69 27.55 20.29
C ASP A 204 9.53 26.30 20.58
N ALA A 205 9.45 25.76 21.81
CA ALA A 205 10.15 24.54 22.19
C ALA A 205 9.57 23.30 21.51
N ALA A 206 8.25 23.29 21.32
CA ALA A 206 7.56 22.23 20.58
C ALA A 206 7.94 22.26 19.10
N LEU A 207 8.01 23.44 18.47
CA LEU A 207 8.39 23.59 17.06
C LEU A 207 9.82 23.10 16.78
N ILE A 208 10.78 23.34 17.69
CA ILE A 208 12.17 22.90 17.54
C ILE A 208 12.31 21.38 17.72
N PHE A 209 11.64 20.77 18.71
CA PHE A 209 11.61 19.32 18.88
C PHE A 209 10.94 18.64 17.66
N TYR A 210 9.88 19.25 17.16
CA TYR A 210 9.05 18.85 16.02
C TYR A 210 9.74 18.93 14.64
N LEU A 211 10.68 19.86 14.46
CA LEU A 211 11.49 19.96 13.24
C LEU A 211 12.55 18.84 13.13
N THR A 212 12.72 18.05 14.19
CA THR A 212 13.65 16.93 14.24
C THR A 212 12.96 15.68 13.65
N LYS A 213 12.81 15.66 12.32
CA LYS A 213 12.02 14.73 11.48
C LYS A 213 12.42 13.23 11.52
N ALA A 214 12.99 12.73 12.61
CA ALA A 214 13.54 11.39 12.68
C ALA A 214 12.46 10.29 12.60
N ASP A 215 11.39 10.37 13.39
CA ASP A 215 10.49 9.22 13.58
C ASP A 215 9.67 8.82 12.34
N PRO A 216 9.02 9.73 11.59
CA PRO A 216 8.25 9.34 10.39
C PRO A 216 9.12 8.77 9.26
N LEU A 217 10.35 9.27 9.10
CA LEU A 217 11.27 8.79 8.06
C LEU A 217 11.86 7.42 8.40
N LEU A 218 12.12 7.16 9.68
CA LEU A 218 12.56 5.84 10.15
C LEU A 218 11.48 4.79 9.96
N VAL A 219 10.22 5.11 10.32
CA VAL A 219 9.08 4.21 10.08
C VAL A 219 8.92 3.92 8.59
N LEU A 220 8.91 4.95 7.73
CA LEU A 220 8.75 4.73 6.28
C LEU A 220 9.93 3.94 5.67
N ARG A 221 11.17 4.18 6.14
CA ARG A 221 12.35 3.40 5.72
C ARG A 221 12.13 1.91 5.99
N ASP A 222 11.62 1.58 7.17
CA ASP A 222 11.46 0.19 7.61
C ASP A 222 10.32 -0.51 6.84
N LEU A 223 9.19 0.17 6.63
CA LEU A 223 8.09 -0.35 5.79
C LEU A 223 8.56 -0.65 4.36
N LEU A 224 9.37 0.23 3.79
CA LEU A 224 9.94 0.06 2.46
C LEU A 224 11.11 -0.95 2.44
N GLY A 225 11.69 -1.31 3.58
CA GLY A 225 12.89 -2.16 3.66
C GLY A 225 14.12 -1.50 3.03
N HIS A 226 14.26 -0.19 3.19
CA HIS A 226 15.43 0.56 2.75
C HIS A 226 16.57 0.40 3.76
N SER A 227 17.80 0.19 3.27
CA SER A 227 18.98 0.04 4.13
C SER A 227 19.47 1.37 4.71
N THR A 228 19.10 2.51 4.13
CA THR A 228 19.51 3.84 4.56
C THR A 228 18.35 4.84 4.45
N VAL A 229 18.29 5.80 5.38
CA VAL A 229 17.28 6.86 5.40
C VAL A 229 17.43 7.83 4.21
N LEU A 230 18.66 8.02 3.69
CA LEU A 230 18.95 8.87 2.52
C LEU A 230 18.10 8.54 1.29
N THR A 231 17.75 7.26 1.10
CA THR A 231 16.86 6.84 0.00
C THR A 231 15.41 7.22 0.24
N THR A 232 15.00 7.30 1.50
CA THR A 232 13.66 7.70 1.97
C THR A 232 13.51 9.23 2.04
N GLU A 233 14.58 9.97 2.28
CA GLU A 233 14.55 11.46 2.30
C GLU A 233 14.09 12.08 0.98
N LYS A 234 14.23 11.37 -0.14
CA LYS A 234 13.71 11.81 -1.45
C LYS A 234 12.21 12.09 -1.45
N TYR A 235 11.44 11.42 -0.59
CA TYR A 235 9.99 11.61 -0.49
C TYR A 235 9.64 12.91 0.26
N LEU A 236 10.47 13.32 1.23
CA LEU A 236 10.22 14.52 2.03
C LEU A 236 10.32 15.80 1.20
N LYS A 237 11.27 15.87 0.27
CA LYS A 237 11.44 17.02 -0.64
C LYS A 237 10.21 17.28 -1.53
N ARG A 238 9.28 16.32 -1.60
CA ARG A 238 8.07 16.40 -2.42
C ARG A 238 6.79 16.65 -1.61
N LEU A 239 6.88 16.67 -0.28
CA LEU A 239 5.76 16.99 0.60
C LEU A 239 5.85 18.45 1.03
N ASP A 240 4.74 19.16 0.88
CA ASP A 240 4.56 20.46 1.54
C ASP A 240 4.24 20.23 3.02
N THR A 241 5.29 20.06 3.83
CA THR A 241 5.13 19.80 5.26
C THR A 241 4.56 21.00 6.02
N THR A 242 4.72 22.22 5.48
CA THR A 242 4.17 23.44 6.08
C THR A 242 2.66 23.48 5.95
N ARG A 243 2.11 23.11 4.79
CA ARG A 243 0.66 22.92 4.59
C ARG A 243 0.08 21.87 5.53
N ILE A 244 0.72 20.70 5.64
CA ILE A 244 0.24 19.59 6.48
C ILE A 244 0.24 19.99 7.97
N TYR A 245 1.27 20.72 8.42
CA TYR A 245 1.31 21.25 9.78
C TYR A 245 0.15 22.20 10.06
N ARG A 246 0.00 23.22 9.20
CA ARG A 246 -1.03 24.25 9.35
C ARG A 246 -2.42 23.60 9.44
N GLN A 247 -2.72 22.68 8.53
CA GLN A 247 -3.98 21.95 8.52
C GLN A 247 -4.20 21.13 9.81
N ALA A 248 -3.16 20.48 10.34
CA ALA A 248 -3.24 19.74 11.60
C ALA A 248 -3.48 20.68 12.80
N TYR A 249 -2.83 21.85 12.82
CA TYR A 249 -2.97 22.85 13.87
C TYR A 249 -4.35 23.51 13.86
N GLU A 250 -4.84 23.94 12.69
CA GLU A 250 -6.17 24.53 12.51
C GLU A 250 -7.29 23.55 12.87
N THR A 251 -7.18 22.29 12.44
CA THR A 251 -8.20 21.26 12.77
C THR A 251 -8.27 21.01 14.27
N GLU A 252 -7.13 20.95 14.97
CA GLU A 252 -7.09 20.74 16.42
C GLU A 252 -7.43 22.01 17.20
N GLY A 253 -7.12 23.21 16.67
CA GLY A 253 -7.49 24.52 17.22
C GLY A 253 -8.98 24.80 17.11
N ALA A 254 -9.61 24.48 15.98
CA ALA A 254 -11.05 24.56 15.77
C ALA A 254 -11.82 23.56 16.65
N ALA A 255 -11.34 22.32 16.76
CA ALA A 255 -11.93 21.32 17.64
C ALA A 255 -11.80 21.66 19.15
N ALA A 256 -10.89 22.58 19.50
CA ALA A 256 -10.65 23.05 20.86
C ALA A 256 -11.31 24.41 21.18
N GLY A 257 -12.06 25.00 20.23
CA GLY A 257 -12.72 26.31 20.41
C GLY A 257 -11.76 27.50 20.51
N LEU A 258 -10.51 27.35 20.02
CA LEU A 258 -9.46 28.38 20.08
C LEU A 258 -9.42 29.26 18.82
N ILE A 259 -10.13 28.87 17.76
CA ILE A 259 -10.31 29.65 16.54
C ILE A 259 -11.77 30.13 16.56
N ASP A 260 -11.96 31.42 16.79
CA ASP A 260 -13.29 32.02 16.80
C ASP A 260 -13.87 31.93 15.39
N ALA A 261 -14.90 31.10 15.21
CA ALA A 261 -15.51 30.83 13.90
C ALA A 261 -16.05 32.12 13.23
N THR A 262 -16.31 33.16 14.02
CA THR A 262 -16.68 34.51 13.58
C THR A 262 -15.54 35.29 12.93
N ALA A 263 -14.28 35.09 13.35
CA ALA A 263 -13.13 35.76 12.74
C ALA A 263 -12.80 35.19 11.35
N ALA A 264 -12.95 33.88 11.17
CA ALA A 264 -12.74 33.23 9.86
C ALA A 264 -13.83 33.58 8.83
N GLN A 265 -15.06 33.86 9.29
CA GLN A 265 -16.15 34.31 8.42
C GLN A 265 -15.93 35.76 7.94
N TRP A 266 -15.42 36.65 8.80
CA TRP A 266 -15.08 38.02 8.40
C TRP A 266 -13.89 38.12 7.44
N GLU A 267 -12.89 37.24 7.56
CA GLU A 267 -11.79 37.16 6.59
C GLU A 267 -12.27 36.65 5.22
N ALA A 268 -13.22 35.72 5.20
CA ALA A 268 -13.83 35.23 3.96
C ALA A 268 -14.74 36.28 3.30
N ASP A 269 -15.54 37.02 4.07
CA ASP A 269 -16.45 38.04 3.53
C ASP A 269 -15.68 39.28 3.00
N ALA A 270 -14.50 39.59 3.56
CA ALA A 270 -13.64 40.69 3.08
C ALA A 270 -12.90 40.36 1.76
N GLU A 271 -12.73 39.08 1.41
CA GLU A 271 -12.06 38.65 0.17
C GLU A 271 -13.00 38.75 -1.06
N PHE A 272 -14.31 38.89 -0.86
CA PHE A 272 -15.33 38.95 -1.93
C PHE A 272 -15.97 40.34 -2.16
N ASP A 273 -15.63 41.36 -1.38
CA ASP A 273 -16.26 42.69 -1.45
C ASP A 273 -15.48 43.71 -2.32
N HIS A 274 -14.51 43.25 -3.12
CA HIS A 274 -13.67 44.12 -3.96
C HIS A 274 -13.95 44.07 -5.47
N ASP A 275 -15.09 43.52 -5.90
CA ASP A 275 -15.48 43.41 -7.32
C ASP A 275 -16.86 44.03 -7.65
N THR A 276 -17.24 45.11 -6.97
CA THR A 276 -18.29 46.02 -7.47
C THR A 276 -17.90 47.48 -7.22
N ASP A 277 -17.02 48.01 -8.06
CA ASP A 277 -17.15 49.39 -8.53
C ASP A 277 -16.26 49.62 -9.75
N GLY A 278 -16.89 49.70 -10.92
CA GLY A 278 -16.23 50.01 -12.17
C GLY A 278 -17.17 49.87 -13.36
N ASP A 279 -18.14 50.80 -13.49
CA ASP A 279 -18.41 51.49 -14.77
C ASP A 279 -19.52 52.56 -14.59
N LEU A 280 -19.09 53.82 -14.64
CA LEU A 280 -19.81 54.94 -15.26
C LEU A 280 -19.04 55.32 -16.53
#